data_AF-A0A945RAH6-F1
#
_entry.id   AF-A0A945RAH6-F1
#
_cell.length_a   1.000
_cell.length_b   1.000
_cell.length_c   1.000
_cell.angle_alpha   90.00
_cell.angle_beta   90.00
_cell.angle_gamma   90.00
#
_symmetry.space_group_name_H-M   'P 1'
#
loop_
_entity.id
_entity.type
_entity.pdbx_description
1 polymer ?
#
loop_
_entity_poly.entity_id
_entity_poly.type
_entity_poly.pdbx_seq_one_letter_code
_entity_poly.pdbx_strand_id
1 'polypeptide(L)'
;MKKTIKKKIIVTSLFLCFSSFVFAQTQAPAVTPEATDVSAVEIQDFIDSLPRDRVSDRPIRVVETTGDMRIGVFGVYRPDGVTGDVNVHLVDTTEVYYMLKGAATLVTGGTLVEPYPANETWMRAKAVEGGVTRRVVPGDVIIIPGHTPHWWSELEGEIEYLIFRTDPNNRIDLK
;
A
#
# COMPACT_ATOMS: atom_id res chain seq x y z
N MET A 1 41.20 29.74 71.94
CA MET A 1 40.81 30.61 70.80
C MET A 1 39.77 29.88 69.94
N LYS A 2 38.57 30.45 69.81
CA LYS A 2 37.40 29.85 69.14
C LYS A 2 37.65 29.71 67.62
N LYS A 3 37.54 28.50 67.07
CA LYS A 3 37.49 28.26 65.61
C LYS A 3 36.03 28.22 65.17
N THR A 4 35.61 29.25 64.45
CA THR A 4 34.26 29.37 63.85
C THR A 4 34.16 28.46 62.63
N ILE A 5 33.28 27.44 62.69
CA ILE A 5 32.98 26.58 61.54
C ILE A 5 31.95 27.30 60.67
N LYS A 6 32.36 27.74 59.47
CA LYS A 6 31.44 28.22 58.43
C LYS A 6 30.74 27.03 57.78
N LYS A 7 29.44 26.85 58.02
CA LYS A 7 28.59 25.93 57.25
C LYS A 7 28.47 26.47 55.81
N LYS A 8 28.97 25.70 54.82
CA LYS A 8 28.70 25.96 53.41
C LYS A 8 27.30 25.43 53.09
N ILE A 9 26.37 26.32 52.75
CA ILE A 9 25.08 25.96 52.18
C ILE A 9 25.34 25.67 50.70
N ILE A 10 25.20 24.41 50.31
CA ILE A 10 25.20 24.01 48.90
C ILE A 10 23.75 24.17 48.42
N VAL A 11 23.49 25.20 47.63
CA VAL A 11 22.22 25.35 46.90
C VAL A 11 22.37 24.55 45.62
N THR A 12 21.86 23.32 45.62
CA THR A 12 21.77 22.51 44.41
C THR A 12 20.67 23.10 43.53
N SER A 13 21.06 23.84 42.50
CA SER A 13 20.13 24.32 41.47
C SER A 13 19.63 23.13 40.65
N LEU A 14 18.36 22.77 40.84
CA LEU A 14 17.68 21.77 40.02
C LEU A 14 17.37 22.40 38.66
N PHE A 15 18.26 22.19 37.69
CA PHE A 15 18.04 22.57 36.29
C PHE A 15 16.94 21.67 35.72
N LEU A 16 15.72 22.18 35.65
CA LEU A 16 14.61 21.54 34.93
C LEU A 16 14.91 21.63 33.42
N CYS A 17 15.47 20.57 32.84
CA CYS A 17 15.57 20.45 31.39
C CYS A 17 14.15 20.30 30.82
N PHE A 18 13.57 21.40 30.35
CA PHE A 18 12.46 21.38 29.42
C PHE A 18 12.99 20.80 28.10
N SER A 19 12.92 19.47 27.93
CA SER A 19 13.11 18.83 26.62
C SER A 19 12.01 19.33 25.71
N SER A 20 12.33 20.33 24.89
CA SER A 20 11.47 20.76 23.80
C SER A 20 11.36 19.59 22.83
N PHE A 21 10.21 18.90 22.84
CA PHE A 21 9.85 18.00 21.75
C PHE A 21 9.61 18.87 20.50
N VAL A 22 10.69 19.21 19.82
CA VAL A 22 10.60 19.72 18.45
C VAL A 22 10.17 18.53 17.63
N PHE A 23 8.89 18.47 17.29
CA PHE A 23 8.40 17.58 16.26
C PHE A 23 9.22 17.87 14.99
N ALA A 24 10.07 16.91 14.60
CA ALA A 24 10.81 16.98 13.37
C ALA A 24 9.80 16.88 12.21
N GLN A 25 9.28 18.02 11.76
CA GLN A 25 8.53 18.09 10.52
C GLN A 25 9.48 17.80 9.37
N THR A 26 9.11 16.87 8.50
CA THR A 26 9.83 16.63 7.24
C THR A 26 9.89 17.95 6.47
N GLN A 27 11.10 18.38 6.11
CA GLN A 27 11.29 19.63 5.36
C GLN A 27 10.62 19.50 3.98
N ALA A 28 9.99 20.59 3.52
CA ALA A 28 9.46 20.66 2.17
C ALA A 28 10.58 20.43 1.14
N PRO A 29 10.29 19.83 -0.03
CA PRO A 29 11.29 19.61 -1.06
C PRO A 29 11.86 20.95 -1.55
N ALA A 30 13.16 20.98 -1.84
CA ALA A 30 13.85 22.19 -2.31
C ALA A 30 13.37 22.64 -3.70
N VAL A 31 12.87 21.70 -4.51
CA VAL A 31 12.26 21.94 -5.82
C VAL A 31 10.82 21.47 -5.77
N THR A 32 9.89 22.28 -6.26
CA THR A 32 8.47 21.91 -6.35
C THR A 32 8.30 20.74 -7.32
N PRO A 33 7.70 19.60 -6.90
CA PRO A 33 7.42 18.49 -7.81
C PRO A 33 6.36 18.87 -8.85
N GLU A 34 6.48 18.27 -10.03
CA GLU A 34 5.45 18.36 -11.08
C GLU A 34 4.42 17.25 -10.92
N ALA A 35 3.17 17.51 -11.30
CA ALA A 35 2.13 16.51 -11.33
C ALA A 35 2.36 15.53 -12.51
N THR A 36 1.99 14.27 -12.31
CA THR A 36 1.91 13.29 -13.39
C THR A 36 0.46 12.93 -13.64
N ASP A 37 0.01 13.12 -14.87
CA ASP A 37 -1.34 12.78 -15.28
C ASP A 37 -1.41 11.35 -15.81
N VAL A 38 -2.54 10.69 -15.52
CA VAL A 38 -2.97 9.46 -16.19
C VAL A 38 -4.43 9.68 -16.58
N SER A 39 -4.66 10.07 -17.83
CA SER A 39 -5.96 10.49 -18.31
C SER A 39 -6.93 9.31 -18.47
N ALA A 40 -8.24 9.60 -18.49
CA ALA A 40 -9.26 8.58 -18.72
C ALA A 40 -9.09 7.85 -20.07
N VAL A 41 -8.61 8.56 -21.11
CA VAL A 41 -8.34 7.98 -22.42
C VAL A 41 -7.17 6.99 -22.33
N GLU A 42 -6.06 7.39 -21.69
CA GLU A 42 -4.92 6.48 -21.48
C GLU A 42 -5.30 5.26 -20.65
N ILE A 43 -6.15 5.43 -19.63
CA ILE A 43 -6.66 4.31 -18.83
C ILE A 43 -7.45 3.34 -19.71
N GLN A 44 -8.42 3.85 -20.47
CA GLN A 44 -9.27 2.99 -21.29
C GLN A 44 -8.46 2.30 -22.39
N ASP A 45 -7.62 3.04 -23.12
CA ASP A 45 -6.76 2.48 -24.16
C ASP A 45 -5.81 1.40 -23.59
N PHE A 46 -5.27 1.64 -22.39
CA PHE A 46 -4.42 0.66 -21.72
C PHE A 46 -5.21 -0.60 -21.37
N ILE A 47 -6.36 -0.46 -20.70
CA ILE A 47 -7.23 -1.58 -20.34
C ILE A 47 -7.64 -2.34 -21.60
N ASP A 48 -8.04 -1.65 -22.67
CA ASP A 48 -8.45 -2.21 -23.96
C ASP A 48 -7.34 -3.01 -24.64
N SER A 49 -6.08 -2.62 -24.43
CA SER A 49 -4.91 -3.32 -24.96
C SER A 49 -4.52 -4.60 -24.21
N LEU A 50 -5.08 -4.85 -23.01
CA LEU A 50 -4.71 -6.01 -22.20
C LEU A 50 -5.15 -7.33 -22.87
N PRO A 51 -4.34 -8.41 -22.79
CA PRO A 51 -4.73 -9.73 -23.26
C PRO A 51 -6.03 -10.23 -22.60
N ARG A 52 -6.93 -10.80 -23.40
CA ARG A 52 -8.25 -11.27 -22.93
C ARG A 52 -8.29 -12.74 -22.51
N ASP A 53 -7.22 -13.48 -22.75
CA ASP A 53 -7.10 -14.90 -22.46
C ASP A 53 -6.53 -15.21 -21.07
N ARG A 54 -6.14 -14.18 -20.31
CA ARG A 54 -5.46 -14.33 -19.02
C ARG A 54 -5.67 -13.11 -18.11
N VAL A 55 -5.42 -13.30 -16.83
CA VAL A 55 -5.32 -12.19 -15.87
C VAL A 55 -4.14 -11.30 -16.25
N SER A 56 -4.38 -9.99 -16.29
CA SER A 56 -3.35 -8.98 -16.52
C SER A 56 -3.38 -7.97 -15.40
N ASP A 57 -2.25 -7.75 -14.74
CA ASP A 57 -2.02 -6.70 -13.74
C ASP A 57 -0.70 -6.03 -14.12
N ARG A 58 -0.79 -4.81 -14.67
CA ARG A 58 0.35 -4.15 -15.31
C ARG A 58 0.39 -2.65 -15.01
N PRO A 59 1.58 -2.07 -14.80
CA PRO A 59 1.68 -0.63 -14.53
C PRO A 59 1.28 0.15 -15.78
N ILE A 60 0.42 1.14 -15.62
CA ILE A 60 0.19 2.21 -16.59
C ILE A 60 1.32 3.23 -16.45
N ARG A 61 1.58 3.65 -15.20
CA ARG A 61 2.57 4.66 -14.82
C ARG A 61 3.13 4.37 -13.43
N VAL A 62 4.42 4.62 -13.19
CA VAL A 62 5.03 4.55 -11.84
C VAL A 62 6.03 5.70 -11.67
N VAL A 63 5.81 6.52 -10.65
CA VAL A 63 6.62 7.72 -10.40
C VAL A 63 7.20 7.74 -8.99
N GLU A 64 8.30 8.45 -8.83
CA GLU A 64 8.80 8.84 -7.51
C GLU A 64 7.97 9.99 -6.96
N THR A 65 7.78 9.99 -5.64
CA THR A 65 7.06 11.02 -4.90
C THR A 65 7.93 11.56 -3.78
N THR A 66 7.55 12.70 -3.21
CA THR A 66 8.22 13.24 -2.02
C THR A 66 8.18 12.25 -0.87
N GLY A 67 9.26 12.16 -0.10
CA GLY A 67 9.35 11.24 1.04
C GLY A 67 9.93 9.86 0.70
N ASP A 68 10.69 9.74 -0.39
CA ASP A 68 11.38 8.51 -0.81
C ASP A 68 10.41 7.32 -0.98
N MET A 69 9.35 7.56 -1.74
CA MET A 69 8.30 6.57 -2.01
C MET A 69 7.96 6.61 -3.50
N ARG A 70 7.65 5.44 -4.05
CA ARG A 70 7.03 5.33 -5.39
C ARG A 70 5.52 5.21 -5.29
N ILE A 71 4.82 5.71 -6.30
CA ILE A 71 3.41 5.45 -6.50
C ILE A 71 3.17 4.98 -7.94
N GLY A 72 2.38 3.93 -8.10
CA GLY A 72 2.01 3.41 -9.40
C GLY A 72 0.51 3.35 -9.62
N VAL A 73 0.08 3.64 -10.83
CA VAL A 73 -1.27 3.34 -11.33
C VAL A 73 -1.16 2.11 -12.22
N PHE A 74 -1.91 1.07 -11.88
CA PHE A 74 -1.93 -0.20 -12.61
C PHE A 74 -3.32 -0.42 -13.20
N GLY A 75 -3.36 -0.97 -14.41
CA GLY A 75 -4.58 -1.43 -15.06
C GLY A 75 -4.69 -2.94 -14.92
N VAL A 76 -5.88 -3.40 -14.54
CA VAL A 76 -6.17 -4.82 -14.37
C VAL A 76 -7.34 -5.26 -15.24
N TYR A 77 -7.14 -6.37 -15.96
CA TYR A 77 -8.20 -7.13 -16.59
C TYR A 77 -8.17 -8.57 -16.08
N ARG A 78 -9.34 -9.11 -15.77
CA ARG A 78 -9.50 -10.51 -15.39
C ARG A 78 -10.65 -11.14 -16.16
N PRO A 79 -10.40 -12.19 -16.96
CA PRO A 79 -11.47 -12.93 -17.61
C PRO A 79 -12.33 -13.68 -16.59
N ASP A 80 -13.57 -13.94 -16.95
CA ASP A 80 -14.50 -14.71 -16.13
C ASP A 80 -13.94 -16.10 -15.78
N GLY A 81 -14.32 -16.62 -14.61
CA GLY A 81 -13.92 -17.95 -14.12
C GLY A 81 -12.45 -18.08 -13.67
N VAL A 82 -11.62 -17.04 -13.78
CA VAL A 82 -10.20 -17.08 -13.35
C VAL A 82 -10.00 -16.24 -12.10
N THR A 83 -10.23 -16.80 -10.91
CA THR A 83 -10.10 -16.14 -9.60
C THR A 83 -8.66 -15.99 -9.12
N GLY A 84 -7.80 -16.96 -9.45
CA GLY A 84 -6.41 -17.00 -8.98
C GLY A 84 -6.29 -17.37 -7.49
N ASP A 85 -5.06 -17.31 -6.99
CA ASP A 85 -4.73 -17.64 -5.59
C ASP A 85 -4.76 -16.39 -4.69
N VAL A 86 -4.81 -16.62 -3.38
CA VAL A 86 -4.59 -15.59 -2.35
C VAL A 86 -3.22 -14.96 -2.55
N ASN A 87 -3.14 -13.63 -2.54
CA ASN A 87 -1.86 -12.91 -2.55
C ASN A 87 -1.66 -12.12 -1.26
N VAL A 88 -0.41 -12.00 -0.83
CA VAL A 88 0.04 -11.15 0.28
C VAL A 88 1.34 -10.49 -0.13
N HIS A 89 1.39 -9.16 -0.06
CA HIS A 89 2.64 -8.40 -0.10
C HIS A 89 3.33 -8.52 1.26
N LEU A 90 4.57 -9.03 1.30
CA LEU A 90 5.42 -9.06 2.50
C LEU A 90 6.20 -7.75 2.70
N VAL A 91 5.72 -6.68 2.07
CA VAL A 91 6.27 -5.33 2.11
C VAL A 91 5.12 -4.36 2.38
N ASP A 92 5.44 -3.11 2.66
CA ASP A 92 4.46 -2.10 3.08
C ASP A 92 3.70 -1.48 1.89
N THR A 93 3.77 -2.13 0.73
CA THR A 93 2.99 -1.76 -0.45
C THR A 93 1.51 -1.89 -0.16
N THR A 94 0.79 -0.78 -0.22
CA THR A 94 -0.68 -0.76 -0.11
C THR A 94 -1.27 -0.74 -1.50
N GLU A 95 -2.32 -1.54 -1.72
CA GLU A 95 -3.12 -1.52 -2.93
C GLU A 95 -4.43 -0.79 -2.69
N VAL A 96 -4.80 0.13 -3.59
CA VAL A 96 -6.13 0.73 -3.60
C VAL A 96 -6.83 0.32 -4.89
N TYR A 97 -7.85 -0.52 -4.78
CA TYR A 97 -8.65 -0.93 -5.93
C TYR A 97 -9.70 0.12 -6.22
N TYR A 98 -9.88 0.44 -7.50
CA TYR A 98 -11.01 1.21 -7.99
C TYR A 98 -11.67 0.45 -9.13
N MET A 99 -12.89 -0.03 -8.91
CA MET A 99 -13.59 -0.90 -9.87
C MET A 99 -14.17 -0.10 -11.03
N LEU A 100 -13.84 -0.52 -12.25
CA LEU A 100 -14.32 0.10 -13.50
C LEU A 100 -15.50 -0.68 -14.11
N LYS A 101 -15.44 -2.01 -14.09
CA LYS A 101 -16.42 -2.89 -14.75
C LYS A 101 -16.58 -4.22 -14.03
N GLY A 102 -17.78 -4.79 -14.17
CA GLY A 102 -18.13 -6.12 -13.68
C GLY A 102 -18.41 -6.16 -12.19
N ALA A 103 -18.67 -7.35 -11.67
CA ALA A 103 -18.89 -7.58 -10.24
C ALA A 103 -18.15 -8.84 -9.79
N ALA A 104 -17.63 -8.83 -8.58
CA ALA A 104 -16.89 -9.95 -8.02
C ALA A 104 -16.92 -9.93 -6.49
N THR A 105 -16.68 -11.09 -5.89
CA THR A 105 -16.56 -11.23 -4.44
C THR A 105 -15.09 -11.16 -4.05
N LEU A 106 -14.71 -10.12 -3.27
CA LEU A 106 -13.38 -9.96 -2.72
C LEU A 106 -13.33 -10.50 -1.29
N VAL A 107 -12.29 -11.27 -0.98
CA VAL A 107 -11.95 -11.67 0.39
C VAL A 107 -10.65 -11.01 0.78
N THR A 108 -10.60 -10.43 1.99
CA THR A 108 -9.40 -9.78 2.55
C THR A 108 -9.17 -10.18 4.01
N GLY A 109 -7.92 -10.23 4.45
CA GLY A 109 -7.55 -10.56 5.82
C GLY A 109 -7.64 -12.05 6.11
N GLY A 110 -7.74 -12.40 7.39
CA GLY A 110 -7.77 -13.79 7.85
C GLY A 110 -6.38 -14.44 7.89
N THR A 111 -6.37 -15.76 8.01
CA THR A 111 -5.15 -16.58 8.16
C THR A 111 -4.95 -17.43 6.91
N LEU A 112 -3.77 -17.35 6.31
CA LEU A 112 -3.42 -18.19 5.15
C LEU A 112 -3.43 -19.68 5.53
N VAL A 113 -4.00 -20.51 4.65
CA VAL A 113 -3.93 -21.97 4.76
C VAL A 113 -2.84 -22.49 3.83
N GLU A 114 -1.87 -23.23 4.39
CA GLU A 114 -0.73 -23.81 3.65
C GLU A 114 -0.01 -22.79 2.74
N PRO A 115 0.50 -21.67 3.29
CA PRO A 115 1.10 -20.64 2.48
C PRO A 115 2.42 -21.09 1.85
N TYR A 116 2.68 -20.59 0.64
CA TYR A 116 3.89 -20.87 -0.11
C TYR A 116 4.46 -19.57 -0.72
N PRO A 117 5.79 -19.42 -0.81
CA PRO A 117 6.40 -18.21 -1.36
C PRO A 117 6.18 -18.14 -2.87
N ALA A 118 5.77 -16.97 -3.36
CA ALA A 118 5.77 -16.68 -4.79
C ALA A 118 7.10 -16.05 -5.23
N ASN A 119 7.68 -15.20 -4.40
CA ASN A 119 9.03 -14.63 -4.51
C ASN A 119 9.47 -14.07 -3.14
N GLU A 120 10.54 -13.29 -3.08
CA GLU A 120 11.09 -12.72 -1.83
C GLU A 120 10.15 -11.74 -1.10
N THR A 121 9.23 -11.09 -1.82
CA THR A 121 8.33 -10.06 -1.27
C THR A 121 6.85 -10.44 -1.35
N TRP A 122 6.53 -11.68 -1.77
CA TRP A 122 5.15 -12.12 -1.98
C TRP A 122 4.91 -13.55 -1.47
N MET A 123 3.80 -13.73 -0.77
CA MET A 123 3.27 -15.04 -0.38
C MET A 123 1.96 -15.33 -1.11
N ARG A 124 1.71 -16.62 -1.30
CA ARG A 124 0.44 -17.14 -1.81
C ARG A 124 -0.14 -18.24 -0.95
N ALA A 125 -1.43 -18.46 -1.09
CA ALA A 125 -2.16 -19.57 -0.50
C ALA A 125 -3.35 -19.95 -1.38
N LYS A 126 -3.87 -21.17 -1.21
CA LYS A 126 -5.10 -21.59 -1.90
C LYS A 126 -6.37 -21.11 -1.22
N ALA A 127 -6.29 -20.79 0.06
CA ALA A 127 -7.43 -20.32 0.85
C ALA A 127 -6.96 -19.45 2.02
N VAL A 128 -7.91 -18.72 2.61
CA VAL A 128 -7.76 -18.18 3.97
C VAL A 128 -8.95 -18.59 4.83
N GLU A 129 -8.70 -18.66 6.13
CA GLU A 129 -9.74 -18.80 7.14
C GLU A 129 -10.01 -17.46 7.83
N GLY A 130 -11.28 -17.14 8.09
CA GLY A 130 -11.68 -15.94 8.82
C GLY A 130 -11.47 -14.61 8.05
N GLY A 131 -11.36 -14.66 6.73
CA GLY A 131 -11.32 -13.46 5.89
C GLY A 131 -12.67 -12.72 5.86
N VAL A 132 -12.62 -11.42 5.58
CA VAL A 132 -13.81 -10.58 5.39
C VAL A 132 -14.19 -10.58 3.91
N THR A 133 -15.42 -11.01 3.62
CA THR A 133 -15.98 -11.12 2.28
C THR A 133 -16.86 -9.91 1.95
N ARG A 134 -16.75 -9.41 0.72
CA ARG A 134 -17.64 -8.37 0.19
C ARG A 134 -17.85 -8.53 -1.31
N ARG A 135 -19.07 -8.29 -1.79
CA ARG A 135 -19.33 -8.09 -3.22
C ARG A 135 -18.88 -6.69 -3.60
N VAL A 136 -18.17 -6.58 -4.71
CA VAL A 136 -17.60 -5.33 -5.21
C VAL A 136 -18.16 -5.08 -6.61
N VAL A 137 -18.55 -3.84 -6.89
CA VAL A 137 -19.17 -3.38 -8.14
C VAL A 137 -18.49 -2.11 -8.66
N PRO A 138 -18.79 -1.64 -9.89
CA PRO A 138 -18.15 -0.43 -10.44
C PRO A 138 -18.39 0.79 -9.56
N GLY A 139 -17.34 1.60 -9.39
CA GLY A 139 -17.33 2.77 -8.52
C GLY A 139 -16.88 2.50 -7.08
N ASP A 140 -16.84 1.24 -6.65
CA ASP A 140 -16.31 0.88 -5.33
C ASP A 140 -14.80 1.11 -5.24
N VAL A 141 -14.35 1.50 -4.04
CA VAL A 141 -12.95 1.68 -3.69
C VAL A 141 -12.60 0.80 -2.49
N ILE A 142 -11.47 0.10 -2.56
CA ILE A 142 -11.01 -0.80 -1.48
C ILE A 142 -9.54 -0.52 -1.22
N ILE A 143 -9.20 -0.24 0.03
CA ILE A 143 -7.82 -0.05 0.47
C ILE A 143 -7.37 -1.35 1.15
N ILE A 144 -6.28 -1.93 0.64
CA ILE A 144 -5.69 -3.19 1.09
C ILE A 144 -4.26 -2.89 1.53
N PRO A 145 -4.01 -2.73 2.84
CA PRO A 145 -2.66 -2.51 3.34
C PRO A 145 -1.71 -3.67 3.01
N GLY A 146 -0.41 -3.38 2.96
CA GLY A 146 0.63 -4.40 2.94
C GLY A 146 0.43 -5.44 4.06
N HIS A 147 0.93 -6.65 3.85
CA HIS A 147 0.75 -7.80 4.75
C HIS A 147 -0.69 -8.29 4.92
N THR A 148 -1.63 -7.83 4.08
CA THR A 148 -3.04 -8.29 4.10
C THR A 148 -3.29 -9.36 3.03
N PRO A 149 -3.72 -10.59 3.38
CA PRO A 149 -4.21 -11.56 2.40
C PRO A 149 -5.38 -11.00 1.61
N HIS A 150 -5.37 -11.16 0.29
CA HIS A 150 -6.49 -10.74 -0.55
C HIS A 150 -6.59 -11.56 -1.85
N TRP A 151 -7.83 -11.80 -2.29
CA TRP A 151 -8.15 -12.37 -3.60
C TRP A 151 -9.62 -12.20 -3.96
N TRP A 152 -9.92 -12.40 -5.25
CA TRP A 152 -11.28 -12.57 -5.73
C TRP A 152 -11.70 -14.03 -5.54
N SER A 153 -12.64 -14.31 -4.64
CA SER A 153 -13.11 -15.69 -4.39
C SER A 153 -14.14 -16.15 -5.42
N GLU A 154 -14.83 -15.22 -6.06
CA GLU A 154 -15.86 -15.48 -7.06
C GLU A 154 -15.92 -14.31 -8.04
N LEU A 155 -16.20 -14.59 -9.30
CA LEU A 155 -16.40 -13.59 -10.36
C LEU A 155 -17.82 -13.76 -10.92
N GLU A 156 -18.52 -12.65 -11.14
CA GLU A 156 -19.81 -12.60 -11.83
C GLU A 156 -19.60 -12.14 -13.28
N GLY A 157 -18.65 -12.76 -13.99
CA GLY A 157 -18.17 -12.30 -15.28
C GLY A 157 -16.76 -11.70 -15.24
N GLU A 158 -16.35 -11.10 -16.35
CA GLU A 158 -15.08 -10.39 -16.42
C GLU A 158 -15.10 -9.10 -15.59
N ILE A 159 -13.94 -8.72 -15.07
CA ILE A 159 -13.77 -7.47 -14.32
C ILE A 159 -12.59 -6.65 -14.84
N GLU A 160 -12.75 -5.34 -14.76
CA GLU A 160 -11.70 -4.35 -15.03
C GLU A 160 -11.62 -3.39 -13.85
N TYR A 161 -10.41 -3.07 -13.43
CA TYR A 161 -10.18 -2.18 -12.30
C TYR A 161 -8.80 -1.55 -12.34
N LEU A 162 -8.64 -0.45 -11.62
CA LEU A 162 -7.35 0.15 -11.35
C LEU A 162 -6.82 -0.32 -10.00
N ILE A 163 -5.49 -0.39 -9.88
CA ILE A 163 -4.80 -0.47 -8.60
C ILE A 163 -3.89 0.74 -8.47
N PHE A 164 -4.08 1.55 -7.43
CA PHE A 164 -3.08 2.52 -7.00
C PHE A 164 -2.19 1.85 -5.96
N ARG A 165 -0.89 1.73 -6.25
CA ARG A 165 0.09 1.12 -5.36
C ARG A 165 1.01 2.18 -4.79
N THR A 166 0.92 2.43 -3.49
CA THR A 166 1.95 3.20 -2.78
C THR A 166 3.05 2.23 -2.36
N ASP A 167 4.30 2.56 -2.64
CA ASP A 167 5.44 1.69 -2.44
C ASP A 167 6.55 2.42 -1.68
N PRO A 168 6.42 2.49 -0.33
CA PRO A 168 7.41 3.14 0.52
C PRO A 168 8.73 2.36 0.64
N ASN A 169 8.81 1.18 0.02
CA ASN A 169 10.01 0.35 0.03
C ASN A 169 10.73 0.35 -1.33
N ASN A 170 10.28 1.16 -2.30
CA ASN A 170 10.86 1.32 -3.63
C ASN A 170 11.11 -0.01 -4.38
N ARG A 171 10.16 -0.95 -4.27
CA ARG A 171 10.17 -2.28 -4.90
C ARG A 171 9.52 -2.33 -6.28
N ILE A 172 8.70 -1.34 -6.64
CA ILE A 172 8.06 -1.22 -7.95
C ILE A 172 8.99 -0.42 -8.87
N ASP A 173 9.30 -0.96 -10.04
CA ASP A 173 10.11 -0.27 -11.03
C ASP A 173 9.38 0.96 -11.61
N LEU A 174 10.16 2.03 -11.87
CA LEU A 174 9.65 3.24 -12.50
C LEU A 174 9.20 2.98 -13.94
N LYS A 175 8.20 3.74 -14.40
CA LYS A 175 7.62 3.63 -15.74
C LYS A 175 7.11 4.96 -16.23
#